data_AF-A0A2H1INC9-F1
#
_entry.id   AF-A0A2H1INC9-F1
#
_cell.length_a   1.000
_cell.length_b   1.000
_cell.length_c   1.000
_cell.angle_alpha   90.00
_cell.angle_beta   90.00
_cell.angle_gamma   90.00
#
_symmetry.space_group_name_H-M   'P 1'
#
loop_
_entity.id
_entity.type
_entity.pdbx_description
1 polymer ?
#
loop_
_entity_poly.entity_id
_entity_poly.type
_entity_poly.pdbx_seq_one_letter_code
_entity_poly.pdbx_strand_id
1 'polypeptide(L)'
;MSQSDEEQRHLDVQLAACCEIRGYTYYALEAELGNGVAENFDVAELESFLSQAAMNFISSKSDHASEDINWVARYALLSEKEKAPEGWLSTADEGVDVSAQCGTFIKKVRMALGWGNGAVFGWEHLSDETQMLTVRGIIDAQLIWNEASGISENNLEILENIELLQANPARKAVRALANKSSSNSLTSTRHQLLYDEVLLCIQGIRKIACLELLKSWGYEHFNGRIVERVSSAEVQVSGLQGRLNSRYQSAVEKILILLSMLTIVDLALSLISTAFSGSSDASLRTGVVGIFYWVREMNADLILGGSILITLLISLIFMRRR
;
A
#
# COMPACT_ATOMS: atom_id res chain seq x y z
N MET A 1 -30.99 7.03 -48.30
CA MET A 1 -30.21 7.04 -47.05
C MET A 1 -28.82 7.42 -47.46
N SER A 2 -28.48 8.65 -47.13
CA SER A 2 -27.69 9.58 -47.92
C SER A 2 -26.24 9.66 -47.45
N GLN A 3 -25.36 9.99 -48.38
CA GLN A 3 -24.01 10.49 -48.19
C GLN A 3 -23.91 11.76 -47.31
N SER A 4 -25.03 12.22 -46.69
CA SER A 4 -25.09 13.36 -45.77
C SER A 4 -24.70 13.00 -44.33
N ASP A 5 -24.70 11.71 -43.96
CA ASP A 5 -24.40 11.29 -42.58
C ASP A 5 -22.90 11.02 -42.37
N GLU A 6 -22.13 10.90 -43.45
CA GLU A 6 -20.67 10.70 -43.41
C GLU A 6 -19.87 12.02 -43.41
N GLU A 7 -20.47 13.14 -43.83
CA GLU A 7 -19.80 14.47 -43.84
C GLU A 7 -19.72 15.15 -42.46
N GLN A 8 -20.30 14.59 -41.40
CA GLN A 8 -20.55 15.29 -40.14
C GLN A 8 -19.79 14.78 -38.89
N ARG A 9 -18.76 13.95 -39.03
CA ARG A 9 -17.94 13.52 -37.87
C ARG A 9 -16.44 13.56 -38.17
N HIS A 10 -15.92 14.74 -38.49
CA HIS A 10 -14.48 14.97 -38.38
C HIS A 10 -14.10 15.00 -36.90
N LEU A 11 -13.56 13.89 -36.42
CA LEU A 11 -12.82 13.80 -35.17
C LEU A 11 -11.37 13.56 -35.53
N ASP A 12 -10.51 14.54 -35.26
CA ASP A 12 -9.06 14.35 -35.36
C ASP A 12 -8.49 14.14 -33.96
N VAL A 13 -7.76 13.04 -33.77
CA VAL A 13 -7.14 12.69 -32.47
C VAL A 13 -5.64 12.74 -32.63
N GLN A 14 -4.99 13.51 -31.78
CA GLN A 14 -3.55 13.72 -31.80
C GLN A 14 -2.94 13.45 -30.43
N LEU A 15 -1.64 13.12 -30.43
CA LEU A 15 -0.87 12.92 -29.20
C LEU A 15 -0.35 14.28 -28.74
N ALA A 16 -0.90 14.80 -27.64
CA ALA A 16 -0.49 16.07 -27.06
C ALA A 16 0.78 15.92 -26.21
N ALA A 17 0.85 14.86 -25.39
CA ALA A 17 2.04 14.53 -24.62
C ALA A 17 2.15 13.03 -24.35
N CYS A 18 3.38 12.55 -24.22
CA CYS A 18 3.70 11.20 -23.75
C CYS A 18 4.76 11.30 -22.66
N CYS A 19 4.53 10.63 -21.53
CA CYS A 19 5.45 10.65 -20.39
C CYS A 19 5.63 9.24 -19.84
N GLU A 20 6.87 8.78 -19.72
CA GLU A 20 7.19 7.54 -19.01
C GLU A 20 7.54 7.84 -17.56
N ILE A 21 6.81 7.26 -16.63
CA ILE A 21 7.01 7.47 -15.20
C ILE A 21 6.92 6.13 -14.47
N ARG A 22 8.02 5.73 -13.85
CA ARG A 22 8.13 4.52 -12.99
C ARG A 22 7.60 3.22 -13.65
N GLY A 23 7.77 3.10 -14.96
CA GLY A 23 7.37 1.91 -15.74
C GLY A 23 5.96 1.98 -16.32
N TYR A 24 5.23 3.07 -16.09
CA TYR A 24 3.96 3.37 -16.76
C TYR A 24 4.16 4.43 -17.83
N THR A 25 3.45 4.28 -18.94
CA THR A 25 3.43 5.28 -20.01
C THR A 25 2.09 6.01 -19.96
N TYR A 26 2.16 7.33 -19.74
CA TYR A 26 1.03 8.23 -19.71
C TYR A 26 0.90 8.93 -21.05
N TYR A 27 -0.30 8.86 -21.64
CA TYR A 27 -0.64 9.50 -22.89
C TYR A 27 -1.68 10.59 -22.64
N ALA A 28 -1.36 11.83 -23.00
CA ALA A 28 -2.34 12.90 -23.13
C ALA A 28 -2.71 13.00 -24.62
N LEU A 29 -4.00 12.85 -24.90
CA LEU A 29 -4.55 12.94 -26.24
C LEU A 29 -5.40 14.20 -26.34
N GLU A 30 -5.26 14.90 -27.45
CA GLU A 30 -6.13 16.02 -27.82
C GLU A 30 -7.01 15.56 -28.96
N ALA A 31 -8.30 15.90 -28.88
CA ALA A 31 -9.28 15.54 -29.88
C ALA A 31 -9.99 16.81 -30.34
N GLU A 32 -9.90 17.11 -31.63
CA GLU A 32 -10.63 18.22 -32.24
C GLU A 32 -11.96 17.69 -32.80
N LEU A 33 -13.06 18.21 -32.23
CA LEU A 33 -14.42 17.89 -32.66
C LEU A 33 -14.86 18.92 -33.71
N GLY A 34 -15.34 18.47 -34.86
CA GLY A 34 -15.96 19.35 -35.85
C GLY A 34 -17.11 20.18 -35.26
N ASN A 35 -17.37 21.36 -35.85
CA ASN A 35 -18.41 22.28 -35.40
C ASN A 35 -19.78 21.59 -35.24
N GLY A 36 -20.42 21.79 -34.09
CA GLY A 36 -21.76 21.26 -33.78
C GLY A 36 -21.81 19.78 -33.42
N VAL A 37 -20.68 19.05 -33.44
CA VAL A 37 -20.66 17.62 -33.05
C VAL A 37 -21.02 17.45 -31.57
N ALA A 38 -20.42 18.26 -30.69
CA ALA A 38 -20.68 18.19 -29.25
C ALA A 38 -22.13 18.54 -28.86
N GLU A 39 -22.85 19.32 -29.67
CA GLU A 39 -24.25 19.71 -29.43
C GLU A 39 -25.25 18.59 -29.80
N ASN A 40 -24.79 17.60 -30.58
CA ASN A 40 -25.61 16.48 -31.04
C ASN A 40 -25.52 15.24 -30.14
N PHE A 41 -24.69 15.27 -29.10
CA PHE A 41 -24.49 14.16 -28.17
C PHE A 41 -24.97 14.51 -26.77
N ASP A 42 -25.60 13.56 -26.09
CA ASP A 42 -25.64 13.60 -24.62
C ASP A 42 -24.23 13.36 -24.05
N VAL A 43 -23.95 13.83 -22.84
CA VAL A 43 -22.65 13.74 -22.17
C VAL A 43 -22.16 12.30 -22.13
N ALA A 44 -23.02 11.34 -21.79
CA ALA A 44 -22.65 9.94 -21.73
C ALA A 44 -22.22 9.38 -23.10
N GLU A 45 -22.90 9.81 -24.17
CA GLU A 45 -22.55 9.41 -25.53
C GLU A 45 -21.24 10.06 -25.99
N LEU A 46 -21.03 11.34 -25.67
CA LEU A 46 -19.80 12.06 -25.97
C LEU A 46 -18.60 11.45 -25.22
N GLU A 47 -18.76 11.12 -23.95
CA GLU A 47 -17.74 10.43 -23.16
C GLU A 47 -17.35 9.08 -23.76
N SER A 48 -18.35 8.28 -24.14
CA SER A 48 -18.14 6.97 -24.76
C SER A 48 -17.43 7.10 -26.10
N PHE A 49 -17.88 8.05 -26.94
CA PHE A 49 -17.30 8.34 -28.24
C PHE A 49 -15.83 8.76 -28.14
N LEU A 50 -15.50 9.70 -27.24
CA LEU A 50 -14.14 10.16 -27.02
C LEU A 50 -13.23 9.05 -26.46
N SER A 51 -13.73 8.24 -25.53
CA SER A 51 -12.97 7.10 -25.01
C SER A 51 -12.69 6.05 -26.07
N GLN A 52 -13.67 5.73 -26.93
CA GLN A 52 -13.48 4.79 -28.01
C GLN A 52 -12.47 5.31 -29.05
N ALA A 53 -12.55 6.59 -29.37
CA ALA A 53 -11.59 7.23 -30.28
C ALA A 53 -10.16 7.20 -29.73
N ALA A 54 -9.98 7.49 -28.44
CA ALA A 54 -8.71 7.41 -27.76
C ALA A 54 -8.14 5.98 -27.75
N MET A 55 -8.96 4.97 -27.43
CA MET A 55 -8.56 3.55 -27.49
C MET A 55 -8.12 3.13 -28.89
N ASN A 56 -8.90 3.52 -29.92
CA ASN A 56 -8.56 3.25 -31.31
C ASN A 56 -7.23 3.90 -31.70
N PHE A 57 -7.00 5.15 -31.28
CA PHE A 57 -5.74 5.84 -31.55
C PHE A 57 -4.55 5.14 -30.87
N ILE A 58 -4.65 4.81 -29.58
CA ILE A 58 -3.58 4.13 -28.84
C ILE A 58 -3.28 2.76 -29.45
N SER A 59 -4.31 1.94 -29.69
CA SER A 59 -4.16 0.61 -30.29
C SER A 59 -3.55 0.63 -31.70
N SER A 60 -3.72 1.73 -32.44
CA SER A 60 -3.10 1.91 -33.76
C SER A 60 -1.62 2.30 -33.71
N LYS A 61 -1.15 2.86 -32.58
CA LYS A 61 0.21 3.40 -32.42
C LYS A 61 1.13 2.53 -31.56
N SER A 62 0.58 1.69 -30.68
CA SER A 62 1.37 0.84 -29.80
C SER A 62 1.16 -0.65 -30.12
N ASP A 63 2.19 -1.46 -29.94
CA ASP A 63 2.07 -2.93 -29.87
C ASP A 63 1.28 -3.38 -28.61
N HIS A 64 0.68 -2.45 -27.85
CA HIS A 64 0.02 -2.67 -26.57
C HIS A 64 -1.52 -2.70 -26.71
N ALA A 65 -2.02 -3.20 -27.84
CA ALA A 65 -3.44 -3.31 -28.17
C ALA A 65 -4.29 -4.15 -27.18
N SER A 66 -3.68 -4.68 -26.10
CA SER A 66 -4.32 -5.54 -25.10
C SER A 66 -4.12 -5.09 -23.65
N GLU A 67 -3.50 -3.94 -23.37
CA GLU A 67 -3.35 -3.46 -21.98
C GLU A 67 -4.60 -2.68 -21.54
N ASP A 68 -5.06 -2.94 -20.32
CA ASP A 68 -6.19 -2.23 -19.72
C ASP A 68 -5.80 -0.74 -19.54
N ILE A 69 -6.29 0.10 -20.45
CA ILE A 69 -6.12 1.56 -20.36
C ILE A 69 -6.98 2.07 -19.22
N ASN A 70 -6.35 2.39 -18.09
CA ASN A 70 -7.01 3.07 -16.97
C ASN A 70 -7.29 4.53 -17.36
N TRP A 71 -8.52 4.79 -17.80
CA TRP A 71 -8.97 6.14 -18.18
C TRP A 71 -9.25 6.98 -16.95
N VAL A 72 -8.67 8.19 -16.84
CA VAL A 72 -8.83 8.98 -15.61
C VAL A 72 -9.42 10.38 -15.81
N ALA A 73 -9.44 11.01 -17.00
CA ALA A 73 -10.20 12.26 -17.17
C ALA A 73 -10.35 12.75 -18.63
N ARG A 74 -11.34 13.61 -18.88
CA ARG A 74 -11.59 14.36 -20.12
C ARG A 74 -11.68 15.85 -19.81
N TYR A 75 -10.97 16.68 -20.57
CA TYR A 75 -11.01 18.14 -20.40
C TYR A 75 -11.46 18.81 -21.68
N ALA A 76 -12.55 19.56 -21.61
CA ALA A 76 -12.99 20.41 -22.70
C ALA A 76 -12.10 21.66 -22.76
N LEU A 77 -11.41 21.86 -23.88
CA LEU A 77 -10.59 23.04 -24.15
C LEU A 77 -11.50 24.05 -24.86
N LEU A 78 -11.87 25.13 -24.17
CA LEU A 78 -12.93 26.04 -24.60
C LEU A 78 -12.40 27.47 -24.74
N SER A 79 -12.97 28.20 -25.69
CA SER A 79 -12.76 29.64 -25.79
C SER A 79 -13.35 30.37 -24.57
N GLU A 80 -12.87 31.58 -24.27
CA GLU A 80 -13.30 32.34 -23.07
C GLU A 80 -14.83 32.53 -22.96
N LYS A 81 -15.54 32.60 -24.08
CA LYS A 81 -16.99 32.83 -24.14
C LYS A 81 -17.81 31.56 -24.43
N GLU A 82 -17.13 30.45 -24.69
CA GLU A 82 -17.81 29.18 -24.94
C GLU A 82 -18.33 28.58 -23.65
N LYS A 83 -19.38 27.78 -23.78
CA LYS A 83 -19.94 27.03 -22.66
C LYS A 83 -19.50 25.58 -22.79
N ALA A 84 -19.23 24.94 -21.65
CA ALA A 84 -19.07 23.50 -21.63
C ALA A 84 -20.37 22.83 -22.08
N PRO A 85 -20.31 21.63 -22.68
CA PRO A 85 -21.50 20.86 -23.03
C PRO A 85 -22.42 20.71 -21.81
N GLU A 86 -23.74 20.73 -22.04
CA GLU A 86 -24.72 20.64 -20.95
C GLU A 86 -24.51 19.35 -20.17
N GLY A 87 -24.38 19.44 -18.83
CA GLY A 87 -24.12 18.26 -17.98
C GLY A 87 -22.66 17.78 -17.95
N TRP A 88 -21.74 18.42 -18.69
CA TRP A 88 -20.33 18.03 -18.73
C TRP A 88 -19.64 18.21 -17.36
N LEU A 89 -19.96 19.29 -16.66
CA LEU A 89 -19.41 19.59 -15.32
C LEU A 89 -20.41 19.16 -14.24
N SER A 90 -19.95 18.36 -13.27
CA SER A 90 -20.81 17.79 -12.22
C SER A 90 -21.18 18.76 -11.10
N THR A 91 -20.37 19.79 -10.87
CA THR A 91 -20.59 20.83 -9.86
C THR A 91 -20.61 22.20 -10.53
N ALA A 92 -21.50 23.07 -10.05
CA ALA A 92 -21.64 24.43 -10.57
C ALA A 92 -20.34 25.22 -10.36
N ASP A 93 -19.55 25.36 -11.42
CA ASP A 93 -18.67 26.51 -11.69
C ASP A 93 -17.59 26.86 -10.64
N GLU A 94 -17.25 26.00 -9.68
CA GLU A 94 -16.08 26.22 -8.79
C GLU A 94 -14.78 25.95 -9.56
N GLY A 95 -14.44 26.88 -10.45
CA GLY A 95 -13.18 26.90 -11.19
C GLY A 95 -12.20 27.91 -10.63
N VAL A 96 -10.91 27.71 -10.89
CA VAL A 96 -9.85 28.63 -10.49
C VAL A 96 -9.47 29.54 -11.65
N ASP A 97 -9.45 30.83 -11.39
CA ASP A 97 -8.94 31.86 -12.29
C ASP A 97 -7.41 31.86 -12.25
N VAL A 98 -6.78 31.64 -13.40
CA VAL A 98 -5.36 31.76 -13.62
C VAL A 98 -5.11 32.94 -14.57
N SER A 99 -4.24 33.86 -14.15
CA SER A 99 -3.77 34.93 -15.03
C SER A 99 -2.75 34.39 -16.03
N ALA A 100 -3.05 34.52 -17.33
CA ALA A 100 -2.15 34.24 -18.44
C ALA A 100 -1.66 35.55 -19.06
N GLN A 101 -0.34 35.66 -19.26
CA GLN A 101 0.24 36.81 -19.95
C GLN A 101 0.19 36.58 -21.46
N CYS A 102 -0.61 37.40 -22.16
CA CYS A 102 -0.77 37.37 -23.61
C CYS A 102 -0.20 38.66 -24.20
N GLY A 103 1.10 38.64 -24.53
CA GLY A 103 1.83 39.83 -24.96
C GLY A 103 1.94 40.87 -23.83
N THR A 104 1.34 42.05 -24.02
CA THR A 104 1.29 43.13 -23.03
C THR A 104 0.06 43.09 -22.12
N PHE A 105 -0.89 42.20 -22.37
CA PHE A 105 -2.14 42.11 -21.62
C PHE A 105 -2.16 40.87 -20.73
N ILE A 106 -2.79 40.98 -19.57
CA ILE A 106 -3.08 39.84 -18.70
C ILE A 106 -4.53 39.43 -18.98
N LYS A 107 -4.72 38.22 -19.46
CA LYS A 107 -6.04 37.60 -19.62
C LYS A 107 -6.25 36.56 -18.53
N LYS A 108 -7.50 36.28 -18.20
CA LYS A 108 -7.86 35.24 -17.24
C LYS A 108 -8.25 33.97 -17.99
N VAL A 109 -7.67 32.87 -17.57
CA VAL A 109 -8.00 31.51 -17.98
C VAL A 109 -8.64 30.84 -16.78
N ARG A 110 -9.81 30.24 -16.95
CA ARG A 110 -10.54 29.60 -15.84
C ARG A 110 -10.47 28.09 -16.00
N MET A 111 -10.03 27.40 -14.95
CA MET A 111 -9.94 25.95 -14.93
C MET A 111 -11.02 25.38 -14.00
N ALA A 112 -12.00 24.68 -14.55
CA ALA A 112 -13.01 23.93 -13.79
C ALA A 112 -12.68 22.44 -13.90
N LEU A 113 -11.89 21.92 -12.95
CA LEU A 113 -11.37 20.56 -12.99
C LEU A 113 -12.22 19.64 -12.11
N GLY A 114 -12.59 18.47 -12.63
CA GLY A 114 -13.41 17.47 -11.96
C GLY A 114 -12.82 16.07 -12.04
N TRP A 115 -13.48 15.11 -11.40
CA TRP A 115 -13.07 13.70 -11.35
C TRP A 115 -13.01 13.04 -12.73
N GLY A 116 -14.09 13.12 -13.51
CA GLY A 116 -14.17 12.54 -14.85
C GLY A 116 -14.03 13.59 -15.94
N ASN A 117 -14.82 14.65 -15.85
CA ASN A 117 -14.88 15.70 -16.84
C ASN A 117 -14.47 17.05 -16.22
N GLY A 118 -13.72 17.83 -16.96
CA GLY A 118 -13.38 19.21 -16.62
C GLY A 118 -13.39 20.11 -17.85
N ALA A 119 -13.13 21.39 -17.64
CA ALA A 119 -13.07 22.39 -18.68
C ALA A 119 -11.98 23.43 -18.40
N VAL A 120 -11.32 23.90 -19.45
CA VAL A 120 -10.38 25.03 -19.42
C VAL A 120 -10.91 26.10 -20.36
N PHE A 121 -11.36 27.23 -19.80
CA PHE A 121 -11.91 28.36 -20.53
C PHE A 121 -10.82 29.39 -20.82
N GLY A 122 -10.74 29.86 -22.06
CA GLY A 122 -9.70 30.77 -22.51
C GLY A 122 -8.40 30.05 -22.87
N TRP A 123 -8.48 28.78 -23.31
CA TRP A 123 -7.33 27.96 -23.70
C TRP A 123 -6.45 28.65 -24.76
N GLU A 124 -7.07 29.40 -25.66
CA GLU A 124 -6.46 30.19 -26.73
C GLU A 124 -5.59 31.36 -26.24
N HIS A 125 -5.75 31.78 -24.97
CA HIS A 125 -4.95 32.86 -24.39
C HIS A 125 -3.65 32.34 -23.75
N LEU A 126 -3.50 31.02 -23.61
CA LEU A 126 -2.27 30.40 -23.13
C LEU A 126 -1.27 30.28 -24.28
N SER A 127 0.01 30.57 -24.01
CA SER A 127 1.08 30.22 -24.95
C SER A 127 1.25 28.70 -25.03
N ASP A 128 1.77 28.18 -26.14
CA ASP A 128 2.04 26.74 -26.34
C ASP A 128 2.84 26.12 -25.18
N GLU A 129 3.80 26.88 -24.63
CA GLU A 129 4.57 26.45 -23.45
C GLU A 129 3.69 26.31 -22.21
N THR A 130 2.78 27.25 -21.99
CA THR A 130 1.86 27.25 -20.84
C THR A 130 0.79 26.17 -20.99
N GLN A 131 0.31 25.93 -22.20
CA GLN A 131 -0.56 24.81 -22.55
C GLN A 131 0.11 23.48 -22.21
N MET A 132 1.35 23.26 -22.67
CA MET A 132 2.13 22.07 -22.37
C MET A 132 2.36 21.89 -20.86
N LEU A 133 2.66 22.96 -20.12
CA LEU A 133 2.79 22.92 -18.66
C LEU A 133 1.47 22.57 -17.96
N THR A 134 0.34 23.02 -18.50
CA THR A 134 -1.00 22.69 -17.99
C THR A 134 -1.29 21.20 -18.16
N VAL A 135 -1.04 20.66 -19.36
CA VAL A 135 -1.17 19.22 -19.65
C VAL A 135 -0.28 18.38 -18.72
N ARG A 136 0.98 18.80 -18.52
CA ARG A 136 1.88 18.13 -17.56
C ARG A 136 1.34 18.13 -16.13
N GLY A 137 0.72 19.22 -15.69
CA GLY A 137 0.10 19.30 -14.36
C GLY A 137 -1.07 18.32 -14.19
N ILE A 138 -1.88 18.14 -15.23
CA ILE A 138 -2.95 17.15 -15.27
C ILE A 138 -2.39 15.73 -15.19
N ILE A 139 -1.32 15.43 -15.95
CA ILE A 139 -0.63 14.13 -15.91
C ILE A 139 -0.04 13.86 -14.52
N ASP A 140 0.62 14.85 -13.90
CA ASP A 140 1.21 14.71 -12.55
C ASP A 140 0.14 14.33 -11.51
N ALA A 141 -1.03 14.95 -11.58
CA ALA A 141 -2.13 14.65 -10.68
C ALA A 141 -2.69 13.23 -10.92
N GLN A 142 -2.87 12.81 -12.18
CA GLN A 142 -3.26 11.43 -12.51
C GLN A 142 -2.24 10.41 -12.00
N LEU A 143 -0.95 10.69 -12.14
CA LEU A 143 0.13 9.85 -11.61
C LEU A 143 -0.01 9.69 -10.09
N ILE A 144 -0.12 10.81 -9.36
CA ILE A 144 -0.28 10.82 -7.91
C ILE A 144 -1.50 9.99 -7.51
N TRP A 145 -2.65 10.21 -8.17
CA TRP A 145 -3.84 9.45 -7.85
C TRP A 145 -3.70 7.94 -8.11
N ASN A 146 -3.12 7.57 -9.26
CA ASN A 146 -2.94 6.17 -9.63
C ASN A 146 -2.01 5.44 -8.64
N GLU A 147 -0.90 6.08 -8.24
CA GLU A 147 -0.02 5.53 -7.21
C GLU A 147 -0.74 5.34 -5.88
N ALA A 148 -1.52 6.33 -5.43
CA ALA A 148 -2.31 6.24 -4.21
C ALA A 148 -3.32 5.09 -4.27
N SER A 149 -3.98 4.91 -5.40
CA SER A 149 -4.94 3.82 -5.63
C SER A 149 -4.26 2.46 -5.56
N GLY A 150 -3.11 2.30 -6.22
CA GLY A 150 -2.31 1.07 -6.14
C GLY A 150 -1.83 0.75 -4.72
N ILE A 151 -1.47 1.74 -3.91
CA ILE A 151 -1.14 1.53 -2.48
C ILE A 151 -2.37 1.04 -1.71
N SER A 152 -3.54 1.63 -1.97
CA SER A 152 -4.80 1.24 -1.34
C SER A 152 -5.18 -0.22 -1.67
N GLU A 153 -5.08 -0.62 -2.93
CA GLU A 153 -5.37 -1.99 -3.37
C GLU A 153 -4.41 -3.00 -2.74
N ASN A 154 -3.10 -2.72 -2.76
CA ASN A 154 -2.10 -3.55 -2.10
C ASN A 154 -2.39 -3.71 -0.60
N ASN A 155 -2.89 -2.64 0.03
CA ASN A 155 -3.23 -2.67 1.44
C ASN A 155 -4.48 -3.52 1.73
N LEU A 156 -5.51 -3.46 0.88
CA LEU A 156 -6.66 -4.35 0.99
C LEU A 156 -6.22 -5.82 0.94
N GLU A 157 -5.34 -6.18 -0.01
CA GLU A 157 -4.82 -7.54 -0.11
C GLU A 157 -4.00 -7.94 1.14
N ILE A 158 -3.25 -7.01 1.74
CA ILE A 158 -2.54 -7.25 3.01
C ILE A 158 -3.55 -7.55 4.12
N LEU A 159 -4.60 -6.73 4.28
CA LEU A 159 -5.61 -6.90 5.33
C LEU A 159 -6.36 -8.23 5.17
N GLU A 160 -6.75 -8.60 3.96
CA GLU A 160 -7.37 -9.90 3.67
C GLU A 160 -6.45 -11.07 4.07
N ASN A 161 -5.16 -10.98 3.75
CA ASN A 161 -4.17 -11.97 4.15
C ASN A 161 -3.95 -12.02 5.67
N ILE A 162 -4.06 -10.88 6.38
CA ILE A 162 -4.03 -10.84 7.84
C ILE A 162 -5.19 -11.65 8.40
N GLU A 163 -6.42 -11.40 7.92
CA GLU A 163 -7.63 -12.08 8.36
C GLU A 163 -7.51 -13.61 8.22
N LEU A 164 -7.05 -14.08 7.06
CA LEU A 164 -6.82 -15.50 6.79
C LEU A 164 -5.80 -16.13 7.76
N LEU A 165 -4.74 -15.39 8.11
CA LEU A 165 -3.67 -15.89 8.97
C LEU A 165 -3.94 -15.74 10.47
N GLN A 166 -5.01 -15.04 10.89
CA GLN A 166 -5.34 -14.90 12.31
C GLN A 166 -5.63 -16.23 12.99
N ALA A 167 -6.32 -17.14 12.28
CA ALA A 167 -6.71 -18.44 12.81
C ALA A 167 -5.50 -19.38 12.99
N ASN A 168 -4.62 -19.43 11.99
CA ASN A 168 -3.44 -20.30 12.01
C ASN A 168 -2.18 -19.61 11.43
N PRO A 169 -1.43 -18.87 12.26
CA PRO A 169 -0.26 -18.13 11.80
C PRO A 169 0.91 -19.07 11.46
N ALA A 170 1.09 -19.35 10.17
CA ALA A 170 2.26 -20.06 9.67
C ALA A 170 3.46 -19.11 9.53
N ARG A 171 4.64 -19.50 10.07
CA ARG A 171 5.85 -18.65 10.12
C ARG A 171 6.27 -18.09 8.76
N LYS A 172 6.24 -18.92 7.72
CA LYS A 172 6.62 -18.51 6.36
C LYS A 172 5.63 -17.47 5.81
N ALA A 173 4.32 -17.70 5.99
CA ALA A 173 3.28 -16.81 5.51
C ALA A 173 3.30 -15.46 6.25
N VAL A 174 3.42 -15.47 7.58
CA VAL A 174 3.53 -14.24 8.39
C VAL A 174 4.77 -13.43 8.00
N ARG A 175 5.90 -14.08 7.71
CA ARG A 175 7.11 -13.38 7.24
C ARG A 175 6.95 -12.77 5.84
N ALA A 176 6.32 -13.51 4.93
CA ALA A 176 6.03 -13.00 3.58
C ALA A 176 5.08 -11.79 3.65
N LEU A 177 4.03 -11.88 4.47
CA LEU A 177 3.08 -10.80 4.69
C LEU A 177 3.76 -9.58 5.32
N ALA A 178 4.68 -9.78 6.26
CA ALA A 178 5.46 -8.68 6.83
C ALA A 178 6.35 -7.98 5.80
N ASN A 179 7.03 -8.74 4.95
CA ASN A 179 7.80 -8.14 3.86
C ASN A 179 6.89 -7.34 2.89
N LYS A 180 5.70 -7.87 2.58
CA LYS A 180 4.72 -7.17 1.75
C LYS A 180 4.22 -5.88 2.40
N SER A 181 3.89 -5.93 3.69
CA SER A 181 3.50 -4.75 4.48
C SER A 181 4.59 -3.69 4.51
N SER A 182 5.84 -4.08 4.79
CA SER A 182 6.97 -3.14 4.78
C SER A 182 7.23 -2.55 3.38
N SER A 183 7.08 -3.36 2.33
CA SER A 183 7.18 -2.86 0.95
C SER A 183 6.09 -1.84 0.65
N ASN A 184 4.85 -2.09 1.05
CA ASN A 184 3.73 -1.17 0.82
C ASN A 184 3.92 0.15 1.61
N SER A 185 4.43 0.06 2.83
CA SER A 185 4.81 1.21 3.65
C SER A 185 5.89 2.07 2.97
N LEU A 186 6.95 1.43 2.46
CA LEU A 186 7.99 2.13 1.69
C LEU A 186 7.41 2.81 0.43
N THR A 187 6.51 2.14 -0.30
CA THR A 187 5.82 2.74 -1.44
C THR A 187 4.99 3.95 -1.01
N SER A 188 4.26 3.86 0.11
CA SER A 188 3.50 4.97 0.68
C SER A 188 4.39 6.17 1.04
N THR A 189 5.57 5.95 1.62
CA THR A 189 6.52 7.03 1.92
C THR A 189 7.06 7.66 0.64
N ARG A 190 7.41 6.85 -0.37
CA ARG A 190 7.88 7.37 -1.67
C ARG A 190 6.81 8.18 -2.40
N HIS A 191 5.56 7.78 -2.25
CA HIS A 191 4.41 8.49 -2.79
C HIS A 191 4.22 9.86 -2.11
N GLN A 192 4.39 9.94 -0.79
CA GLN A 192 4.38 11.22 -0.07
C GLN A 192 5.49 12.17 -0.56
N LEU A 193 6.70 11.65 -0.78
CA LEU A 193 7.79 12.45 -1.35
C LEU A 193 7.46 13.00 -2.74
N LEU A 194 6.78 12.21 -3.59
CA LEU A 194 6.33 12.66 -4.91
C LEU A 194 5.31 13.81 -4.77
N TYR A 195 4.37 13.70 -3.84
CA TYR A 195 3.41 14.77 -3.59
C TYR A 195 4.11 16.03 -3.03
N ASP A 196 5.10 15.87 -2.15
CA ASP A 196 5.90 16.97 -1.61
C ASP A 196 6.71 17.67 -2.71
N GLU A 197 7.23 16.94 -3.70
CA GLU A 197 7.89 17.54 -4.87
C GLU A 197 6.95 18.46 -5.65
N VAL A 198 5.68 18.07 -5.84
CA VAL A 198 4.67 18.94 -6.47
C VAL A 198 4.42 20.19 -5.61
N LEU A 199 4.33 20.03 -4.29
CA LEU A 199 4.08 21.13 -3.37
C LEU A 199 5.24 22.12 -3.29
N LEU A 200 6.49 21.65 -3.29
CA LEU A 200 7.65 22.46 -2.95
C LEU A 200 8.50 22.86 -4.18
N CYS A 201 8.62 21.97 -5.16
CA CYS A 201 9.58 22.12 -6.26
C CYS A 201 8.93 22.59 -7.56
N ILE A 202 7.65 22.24 -7.81
CA ILE A 202 6.94 22.67 -9.01
C ILE A 202 6.35 24.07 -8.81
N GLN A 203 6.35 24.90 -9.86
CA GLN A 203 5.83 26.27 -9.82
C GLN A 203 4.94 26.58 -11.04
N GLY A 204 4.21 27.70 -10.96
CA GLY A 204 3.40 28.21 -12.06
C GLY A 204 2.15 27.37 -12.37
N ILE A 205 1.71 27.42 -13.63
CA ILE A 205 0.45 26.79 -14.07
C ILE A 205 0.43 25.28 -13.87
N ARG A 206 1.58 24.61 -14.02
CA ARG A 206 1.70 23.16 -13.83
C ARG A 206 1.29 22.75 -12.42
N LYS A 207 1.78 23.49 -11.41
CA LYS A 207 1.41 23.25 -10.00
C LYS A 207 -0.07 23.57 -9.75
N ILE A 208 -0.57 24.68 -10.28
CA ILE A 208 -1.97 25.08 -10.09
C ILE A 208 -2.92 24.02 -10.66
N ALA A 209 -2.68 23.60 -11.91
CA ALA A 209 -3.45 22.55 -12.57
C ALA A 209 -3.43 21.24 -11.76
N CYS A 210 -2.25 20.81 -11.31
CA CYS A 210 -2.12 19.59 -10.52
C CYS A 210 -2.88 19.66 -9.18
N LEU A 211 -2.66 20.73 -8.41
CA LEU A 211 -3.23 20.85 -7.06
C LEU A 211 -4.74 21.06 -7.06
N GLU A 212 -5.29 21.88 -7.97
CA GLU A 212 -6.74 22.08 -8.04
C GLU A 212 -7.45 20.81 -8.46
N LEU A 213 -6.83 20.01 -9.32
CA LEU A 213 -7.36 18.73 -9.77
C LEU A 213 -7.32 17.69 -8.64
N LEU A 214 -6.18 17.55 -7.94
CA LEU A 214 -6.09 16.70 -6.73
C LEU A 214 -7.08 17.14 -5.64
N LYS A 215 -7.29 18.43 -5.46
CA LYS A 215 -8.27 18.98 -4.52
C LYS A 215 -9.71 18.65 -4.94
N SER A 216 -10.05 18.80 -6.23
CA SER A 216 -11.36 18.42 -6.77
C SER A 216 -11.66 16.93 -6.57
N TRP A 217 -10.61 16.11 -6.57
CA TRP A 217 -10.68 14.67 -6.35
C TRP A 217 -10.72 14.28 -4.86
N GLY A 218 -10.60 15.25 -3.94
CA GLY A 218 -10.53 14.98 -2.51
C GLY A 218 -9.29 14.17 -2.10
N TYR A 219 -8.19 14.33 -2.83
CA TYR A 219 -6.96 13.56 -2.64
C TYR A 219 -6.42 13.61 -1.21
N GLU A 220 -6.45 14.76 -0.53
CA GLU A 220 -5.96 14.87 0.85
C GLU A 220 -6.71 13.93 1.82
N HIS A 221 -8.04 13.85 1.69
CA HIS A 221 -8.85 12.93 2.49
C HIS A 221 -8.60 11.47 2.10
N PHE A 222 -8.41 11.19 0.82
CA PHE A 222 -8.09 9.84 0.35
C PHE A 222 -6.74 9.37 0.85
N ASN A 223 -5.69 10.18 0.67
CA ASN A 223 -4.34 9.91 1.12
C ASN A 223 -4.25 9.76 2.65
N GLY A 224 -4.93 10.61 3.42
CA GLY A 224 -5.00 10.47 4.88
C GLY A 224 -5.50 9.10 5.31
N ARG A 225 -6.59 8.61 4.68
CA ARG A 225 -7.11 7.25 4.94
C ARG A 225 -6.13 6.15 4.52
N ILE A 226 -5.41 6.33 3.42
CA ILE A 226 -4.40 5.35 2.98
C ILE A 226 -3.30 5.22 4.03
N VAL A 227 -2.72 6.34 4.47
CA VAL A 227 -1.64 6.37 5.46
C VAL A 227 -2.07 5.70 6.76
N GLU A 228 -3.26 6.02 7.26
CA GLU A 228 -3.83 5.39 8.45
C GLU A 228 -4.01 3.88 8.29
N ARG A 229 -4.52 3.43 7.13
CA ARG A 229 -4.71 2.00 6.87
C ARG A 229 -3.37 1.27 6.75
N VAL A 230 -2.35 1.88 6.12
CA VAL A 230 -1.01 1.27 5.98
C VAL A 230 -0.38 1.08 7.36
N SER A 231 -0.41 2.13 8.19
CA SER A 231 0.04 2.05 9.60
C SER A 231 -0.74 1.00 10.39
N SER A 232 -2.07 0.95 10.22
CA SER A 232 -2.91 -0.06 10.88
C SER A 232 -2.55 -1.49 10.46
N ALA A 233 -2.27 -1.72 9.18
CA ALA A 233 -1.83 -3.03 8.68
C ALA A 233 -0.48 -3.45 9.30
N GLU A 234 0.48 -2.54 9.42
CA GLU A 234 1.77 -2.81 10.07
C GLU A 234 1.62 -3.22 11.54
N VAL A 235 0.73 -2.53 12.27
CA VAL A 235 0.42 -2.88 13.67
C VAL A 235 -0.18 -4.28 13.76
N GLN A 236 -1.12 -4.61 12.89
CA GLN A 236 -1.76 -5.93 12.88
C GLN A 236 -0.78 -7.06 12.51
N VAL A 237 0.09 -6.82 11.52
CA VAL A 237 1.16 -7.76 11.14
C VAL A 237 2.15 -7.96 12.29
N SER A 238 2.55 -6.88 12.97
CA SER A 238 3.41 -6.95 14.15
C SER A 238 2.75 -7.76 15.28
N GLY A 239 1.43 -7.60 15.46
CA GLY A 239 0.64 -8.41 16.39
C GLY A 239 0.62 -9.91 16.01
N LEU A 240 0.55 -10.25 14.71
CA LEU A 240 0.68 -11.63 14.24
C LEU A 240 2.06 -12.21 14.54
N GLN A 241 3.13 -11.44 14.30
CA GLN A 241 4.50 -11.85 14.63
C GLN A 241 4.68 -12.06 16.14
N GLY A 242 4.13 -11.17 16.97
CA GLY A 242 4.15 -11.30 18.43
C GLY A 242 3.46 -12.58 18.90
N ARG A 243 2.28 -12.91 18.35
CA ARG A 243 1.58 -14.17 18.63
C ARG A 243 2.36 -15.40 18.20
N LEU A 244 3.08 -15.34 17.08
CA LEU A 244 3.93 -16.44 16.62
C LEU A 244 5.13 -16.65 17.55
N ASN A 245 5.78 -15.56 17.94
CA ASN A 245 6.92 -15.60 18.85
C ASN A 245 6.52 -16.09 20.24
N SER A 246 5.36 -15.69 20.77
CA SER A 246 4.88 -16.18 22.06
C SER A 246 4.54 -17.67 22.04
N ARG A 247 3.93 -18.18 20.95
CA ARG A 247 3.73 -19.63 20.76
C ARG A 247 5.04 -20.39 20.72
N TYR A 248 6.05 -19.86 20.01
CA TYR A 248 7.38 -20.47 19.95
C TYR A 248 8.07 -20.45 21.33
N GLN A 249 8.07 -19.32 22.03
CA GLN A 249 8.63 -19.19 23.37
C GLN A 249 7.94 -20.15 24.36
N SER A 250 6.62 -20.26 24.32
CA SER A 250 5.89 -21.23 25.16
C SER A 250 6.25 -22.67 24.83
N ALA A 251 6.51 -23.00 23.56
CA ALA A 251 6.98 -24.34 23.19
C ALA A 251 8.40 -24.61 23.67
N VAL A 252 9.32 -23.65 23.51
CA VAL A 252 10.70 -23.74 23.99
C VAL A 252 10.75 -23.86 25.52
N GLU A 253 9.95 -23.07 26.22
CA GLU A 253 9.83 -23.13 27.68
C GLU A 253 9.40 -24.51 28.15
N LYS A 254 8.39 -25.13 27.51
CA LYS A 254 7.98 -26.51 27.81
C LYS A 254 9.10 -27.52 27.58
N ILE A 255 9.87 -27.37 26.50
CA ILE A 255 11.01 -28.24 26.21
C ILE A 255 12.11 -28.07 27.25
N LEU A 256 12.43 -26.83 27.63
CA LEU A 256 13.42 -26.54 28.67
C LEU A 256 13.02 -27.09 30.03
N ILE A 257 11.72 -27.04 30.37
CA ILE A 257 11.18 -27.65 31.57
C ILE A 257 11.37 -29.16 31.52
N LEU A 258 10.98 -29.81 30.42
CA LEU A 258 11.12 -31.26 30.26
C LEU A 258 12.59 -31.70 30.33
N LEU A 259 13.48 -30.94 29.71
CA LEU A 259 14.93 -31.15 29.80
C LEU A 259 15.43 -30.99 31.24
N SER A 260 14.96 -29.98 31.97
CA SER A 260 15.31 -29.76 33.38
C SER A 260 14.81 -30.89 34.29
N MET A 261 13.64 -31.47 33.99
CA MET A 261 13.15 -32.64 34.72
C MET A 261 14.05 -33.86 34.47
N LEU A 262 14.46 -34.08 33.21
CA LEU A 262 15.37 -35.17 32.87
C LEU A 262 16.74 -35.02 33.53
N THR A 263 17.30 -33.81 33.57
CA THR A 263 18.59 -33.58 34.22
C THR A 263 18.54 -33.77 35.73
N ILE A 264 17.43 -33.44 36.41
CA ILE A 264 17.25 -33.74 37.84
C ILE A 264 17.29 -35.25 38.08
N VAL A 265 16.60 -36.03 37.24
CA VAL A 265 16.60 -37.49 37.33
C VAL A 265 17.99 -38.05 37.06
N ASP A 266 18.67 -37.58 36.02
CA ASP A 266 20.03 -38.03 35.67
C ASP A 266 21.06 -37.67 36.74
N LEU A 267 20.95 -36.49 37.35
CA LEU A 267 21.77 -36.09 38.48
C LEU A 267 21.54 -37.01 39.69
N ALA A 268 20.28 -37.34 39.99
CA ALA A 268 19.96 -38.28 41.08
C ALA A 268 20.54 -39.68 40.82
N LEU A 269 20.41 -40.20 39.59
CA LEU A 269 20.98 -41.48 39.19
C LEU A 269 22.51 -41.47 39.26
N SER A 270 23.16 -40.40 38.80
CA SER A 270 24.62 -40.24 38.86
C SER A 270 25.12 -40.19 40.30
N LEU A 271 24.39 -39.52 41.19
CA LEU A 271 24.73 -39.42 42.60
C LEU A 271 24.60 -40.78 43.31
N ILE A 272 23.55 -41.54 43.01
CA ILE A 272 23.38 -42.93 43.46
C ILE A 272 24.55 -43.79 42.93
N SER A 273 24.82 -43.77 41.62
CA SER A 273 25.90 -44.55 41.01
C SER A 273 27.26 -44.26 41.67
N THR A 274 27.57 -42.98 41.89
CA THR A 274 28.83 -42.54 42.50
C THR A 274 28.94 -42.97 43.97
N ALA A 275 27.82 -42.94 44.71
CA ALA A 275 27.79 -43.37 46.10
C ALA A 275 28.03 -44.88 46.28
N PHE A 276 27.52 -45.70 45.34
CA PHE A 276 27.66 -47.16 45.38
C PHE A 276 28.92 -47.69 44.69
N SER A 277 29.63 -46.89 43.87
CA SER A 277 30.89 -47.30 43.21
C SER A 277 32.15 -47.07 44.05
N GLY A 278 32.07 -46.38 45.20
CA GLY A 278 33.23 -46.05 46.04
C GLY A 278 33.65 -47.16 47.02
N SER A 279 34.96 -47.40 47.15
CA SER A 279 35.56 -48.33 48.13
C SER A 279 35.19 -47.91 49.57
N SER A 280 34.75 -48.88 50.37
CA SER A 280 34.17 -48.69 51.70
C SER A 280 35.21 -48.37 52.78
N ASP A 281 35.93 -47.25 52.65
CA ASP A 281 36.80 -46.78 53.73
C ASP A 281 36.07 -45.75 54.60
N ALA A 282 35.84 -46.15 55.86
CA ALA A 282 35.03 -45.46 56.85
C ALA A 282 35.65 -44.16 57.43
N SER A 283 36.68 -43.59 56.81
CA SER A 283 37.50 -42.52 57.40
C SER A 283 37.16 -41.09 56.92
N LEU A 284 36.20 -40.90 56.02
CA LEU A 284 35.94 -39.59 55.40
C LEU A 284 34.60 -38.99 55.85
N ARG A 285 34.56 -38.49 57.10
CA ARG A 285 33.38 -37.86 57.72
C ARG A 285 33.29 -36.33 57.59
N THR A 286 34.12 -35.69 56.76
CA THR A 286 34.11 -34.23 56.60
C THR A 286 34.14 -33.80 55.13
N GLY A 287 33.29 -32.82 54.79
CA GLY A 287 33.21 -32.21 53.45
C GLY A 287 32.25 -32.90 52.47
N VAL A 288 32.40 -32.62 51.17
CA VAL A 288 31.57 -33.12 50.03
C VAL A 288 31.41 -34.65 50.04
N VAL A 289 32.35 -35.38 50.65
CA VAL A 289 32.32 -36.85 50.83
C VAL A 289 31.25 -37.32 51.81
N GLY A 290 30.82 -36.49 52.77
CA GLY A 290 29.77 -36.80 53.73
C GLY A 290 28.37 -36.95 53.11
N ILE A 291 28.12 -36.28 51.98
CA ILE A 291 26.86 -36.41 51.23
C ILE A 291 26.75 -37.83 50.64
N PHE A 292 27.85 -38.39 50.12
CA PHE A 292 27.87 -39.74 49.56
C PHE A 292 27.71 -40.83 50.64
N TYR A 293 28.25 -40.63 51.84
CA TYR A 293 28.03 -41.53 52.96
C TYR A 293 26.56 -41.54 53.40
N TRP A 294 25.93 -40.35 53.51
CA TRP A 294 24.52 -40.20 53.86
C TRP A 294 23.59 -40.82 52.81
N VAL A 295 23.92 -40.65 51.52
CA VAL A 295 23.21 -41.26 50.39
C VAL A 295 23.33 -42.78 50.38
N ARG A 296 24.46 -43.34 50.83
CA ARG A 296 24.68 -44.78 50.96
C ARG A 296 23.94 -45.41 52.16
N GLU A 297 23.68 -44.64 53.22
CA GLU A 297 22.82 -45.06 54.35
C GLU A 297 21.33 -44.93 54.04
N MET A 298 20.93 -44.04 53.13
CA MET A 298 19.55 -43.94 52.66
C MET A 298 19.21 -44.99 51.59
N ASN A 299 17.99 -45.52 51.64
CA ASN A 299 17.47 -46.37 50.55
C ASN A 299 17.45 -45.57 49.25
N ALA A 300 18.05 -46.12 48.19
CA ALA A 300 18.07 -45.50 46.85
C ALA A 300 16.65 -45.14 46.37
N ASP A 301 15.65 -45.93 46.76
CA ASP A 301 14.24 -45.68 46.48
C ASP A 301 13.70 -44.37 47.10
N LEU A 302 14.21 -43.95 48.26
CA LEU A 302 13.82 -42.67 48.88
C LEU A 302 14.43 -41.48 48.15
N ILE A 303 15.64 -41.63 47.60
CA ILE A 303 16.31 -40.58 46.82
C ILE A 303 15.65 -40.43 45.45
N LEU A 304 15.36 -41.55 44.79
CA LEU A 304 14.55 -41.56 43.58
C LEU A 304 13.16 -40.99 43.84
N GLY A 305 12.48 -41.43 44.90
CA GLY A 305 11.18 -40.89 45.30
C GLY A 305 11.21 -39.38 45.58
N GLY A 306 12.24 -38.88 46.27
CA GLY A 306 12.44 -37.46 46.51
C GLY A 306 12.70 -36.65 45.25
N SER A 307 13.50 -37.18 44.31
CA SER A 307 13.72 -36.54 43.00
C SER A 307 12.43 -36.46 42.18
N ILE A 308 11.64 -37.54 42.16
CA ILE A 308 10.31 -37.58 41.50
C ILE A 308 9.35 -36.59 42.18
N LEU A 309 9.36 -36.49 43.51
CA LEU A 309 8.53 -35.56 44.27
C LEU A 309 8.89 -34.10 43.96
N ILE A 310 10.18 -33.76 43.91
CA ILE A 310 10.66 -32.42 43.54
C ILE A 310 10.25 -32.10 42.10
N THR A 311 10.39 -33.06 41.19
CA THR A 311 9.99 -32.93 39.78
C THR A 311 8.48 -32.71 39.65
N LEU A 312 7.66 -33.45 40.42
CA LEU A 312 6.21 -33.29 40.52
C LEU A 312 5.82 -31.92 41.08
N LEU A 313 6.49 -31.46 42.15
CA LEU A 313 6.23 -30.16 42.78
C LEU A 313 6.54 -29.00 41.82
N ILE A 314 7.67 -29.07 41.11
CA ILE A 314 8.02 -28.09 40.09
C ILE A 314 6.96 -28.08 38.98
N SER A 315 6.54 -29.26 38.52
CA SER A 315 5.45 -29.41 37.53
C SER A 315 4.14 -28.78 37.99
N LEU A 316 3.74 -29.04 39.25
CA LEU A 316 2.50 -28.55 39.86
C LEU A 316 2.48 -27.03 40.03
N ILE A 317 3.59 -26.44 40.50
CA ILE A 317 3.74 -24.99 40.64
C ILE A 317 3.61 -24.31 39.28
N PHE A 318 4.15 -24.93 38.24
CA PHE A 318 4.10 -24.40 36.89
C PHE A 318 2.71 -24.52 36.26
N MET A 319 2.02 -25.65 36.44
CA MET A 319 0.63 -25.82 36.00
C MET A 319 -0.32 -24.82 36.66
N ARG A 320 -0.05 -24.42 37.91
CA ARG A 320 -0.90 -23.50 38.69
C ARG A 320 -0.67 -22.02 38.38
N ARG A 321 0.43 -21.66 37.69
CA ARG A 321 0.74 -20.28 37.26
C ARG A 321 0.20 -19.91 35.88
N ARG A 322 -0.41 -20.88 35.18
CA ARG A 322 -1.23 -20.66 33.98
C ARG A 322 -2.65 -20.30 34.36
#